data_AF-A0A846PHG6-F1
#
_entry.id   AF-A0A846PHG6-F1
#
_cell.length_a   1.000
_cell.length_b   1.000
_cell.length_c   1.000
_cell.angle_alpha   90.00
_cell.angle_beta   90.00
_cell.angle_gamma   90.00
#
_symmetry.space_group_name_H-M   'P 1'
#
loop_
_entity.id
_entity.type
_entity.pdbx_description
1 polymer ?
#
loop_
_entity_poly.entity_id
_entity_poly.type
_entity_poly.pdbx_seq_one_letter_code
_entity_poly.pdbx_strand_id
1 'polypeptide(L)'
;MKCRHDIKIGILLKLFEPMTKKTIAKKSRLEPKEMNRFLQDFKKRNLIQELDKKDGTILYRTTPKGRKLVKYFKDIMKHLEGKKVLAHVYRQRKVGQDEKKKRK
;
A
#
# COMPACT_ATOMS: atom_id res chain seq x y z
N MET A 1 13.11 11.27 2.36
CA MET A 1 13.01 9.82 2.64
C MET A 1 11.61 9.34 2.31
N LYS A 2 11.37 8.78 1.11
CA LYS A 2 10.06 8.30 0.65
C LYS A 2 10.20 6.85 0.16
N CYS A 3 9.13 6.07 0.23
CA CYS A 3 8.89 4.87 -0.58
C CYS A 3 9.26 3.46 -0.06
N ARG A 4 9.75 3.23 1.17
CA ARG A 4 9.89 1.82 1.66
C ARG A 4 8.62 1.22 2.28
N HIS A 5 7.62 2.03 2.62
CA HIS A 5 6.37 1.57 3.22
C HIS A 5 5.21 1.43 2.21
N ASP A 6 5.22 2.20 1.12
CA ASP A 6 4.18 2.15 0.07
C ASP A 6 4.12 0.79 -0.66
N ILE A 7 5.28 0.16 -0.87
CA ILE A 7 5.38 -1.16 -1.53
C ILE A 7 4.76 -2.27 -0.68
N LYS A 8 4.89 -2.18 0.66
CA LYS A 8 4.37 -3.17 1.63
C LYS A 8 2.84 -3.26 1.59
N ILE A 9 2.19 -2.12 1.44
CA ILE A 9 0.73 -1.99 1.37
C ILE A 9 0.21 -2.40 -0.02
N GLY A 10 0.96 -2.07 -1.08
CA GLY A 10 0.65 -2.49 -2.46
C GLY A 10 0.59 -4.01 -2.65
N ILE A 11 1.38 -4.78 -1.87
CA ILE A 11 1.33 -6.24 -1.86
C ILE A 11 0.02 -6.74 -1.25
N LEU A 12 -0.36 -6.24 -0.08
CA LEU A 12 -1.61 -6.63 0.57
C LEU A 12 -2.84 -6.28 -0.29
N LEU A 13 -2.79 -5.15 -1.00
CA LEU A 13 -3.85 -4.74 -1.92
C LEU A 13 -4.04 -5.70 -3.10
N LYS A 14 -3.02 -6.49 -3.45
CA LYS A 14 -3.06 -7.44 -4.57
C LYS A 14 -3.34 -8.88 -4.12
N LEU A 15 -3.27 -9.17 -2.82
CA LEU A 15 -3.42 -10.52 -2.23
C LEU A 15 -4.86 -10.84 -1.79
N PHE A 16 -5.87 -10.13 -2.30
CA PHE A 16 -7.27 -10.51 -2.04
C PHE A 16 -7.60 -11.87 -2.65
N GLU A 17 -7.02 -12.15 -3.81
CA GLU A 17 -7.06 -13.45 -4.47
C GLU A 17 -5.84 -14.30 -4.12
N PRO A 18 -5.98 -15.64 -4.05
CA PRO A 18 -4.85 -16.55 -3.85
C PRO A 18 -3.84 -16.41 -5.00
N MET A 19 -2.57 -16.12 -4.69
CA MET A 19 -1.51 -15.99 -5.68
C MET A 19 -0.24 -16.73 -5.25
N THR A 20 0.56 -17.19 -6.22
CA THR A 20 1.85 -17.80 -5.94
C THR A 20 2.89 -16.74 -5.58
N LYS A 21 3.92 -17.12 -4.82
CA LYS A 21 5.07 -16.26 -4.49
C LYS A 21 5.69 -15.61 -5.74
N LYS A 22 5.81 -16.34 -6.85
CA LYS A 22 6.35 -15.84 -8.12
C LYS A 22 5.51 -14.68 -8.68
N THR A 23 4.18 -14.84 -8.69
CA THR A 23 3.26 -13.79 -9.14
C THR A 23 3.31 -12.57 -8.25
N ILE A 24 3.41 -12.75 -6.94
CA ILE A 24 3.52 -11.67 -5.96
C ILE A 24 4.81 -10.87 -6.19
N ALA A 25 5.95 -11.56 -6.34
CA ALA A 25 7.25 -10.94 -6.61
C ALA A 25 7.26 -10.11 -7.90
N LYS A 26 6.71 -10.67 -8.98
CA LYS A 26 6.58 -9.94 -10.27
C LYS A 26 5.75 -8.68 -10.13
N LYS A 27 4.65 -8.72 -9.36
CA LYS A 27 3.73 -7.59 -9.17
C LYS A 27 4.24 -6.55 -8.17
N SER A 28 5.11 -6.92 -7.24
CA SER A 28 5.62 -6.05 -6.19
C SER A 28 6.96 -5.40 -6.53
N ARG A 29 7.67 -5.90 -7.55
CA ARG A 29 9.05 -5.49 -7.90
C ARG A 29 9.98 -5.54 -6.67
N LEU A 30 9.80 -6.55 -5.81
CA LEU A 30 10.65 -6.75 -4.64
C LEU A 30 11.75 -7.74 -4.97
N GLU A 31 12.91 -7.55 -4.35
CA GLU A 31 14.00 -8.52 -4.37
C GLU A 31 13.57 -9.84 -3.70
N PRO A 32 14.06 -11.00 -4.17
CA PRO A 32 13.65 -12.31 -3.65
C PRO A 32 13.87 -12.47 -2.13
N LYS A 33 14.98 -11.91 -1.62
CA LYS A 33 15.33 -11.94 -0.19
C LYS A 33 14.33 -11.14 0.65
N GLU A 34 13.97 -9.95 0.18
CA GLU A 34 12.98 -9.10 0.85
C GLU A 34 11.61 -9.78 0.84
N MET A 35 11.18 -10.32 -0.30
CA MET A 35 9.90 -11.02 -0.43
C MET A 35 9.75 -12.16 0.58
N ASN A 36 10.79 -12.98 0.77
CA ASN A 36 10.76 -14.06 1.75
C ASN A 36 10.55 -13.55 3.17
N ARG A 37 11.31 -12.51 3.57
CA ARG A 37 11.17 -11.88 4.87
C ARG A 37 9.76 -11.31 5.07
N PHE A 38 9.22 -10.67 4.04
CA PHE A 38 7.85 -10.16 4.04
C PHE A 38 6.81 -11.25 4.27
N LEU A 39 6.83 -12.31 3.47
CA LEU A 39 5.85 -13.39 3.61
C LEU A 39 5.92 -14.04 5.00
N GLN A 40 7.13 -14.25 5.53
CA GLN A 40 7.30 -14.77 6.89
C GLN A 40 6.75 -13.83 7.96
N ASP A 41 7.07 -12.53 7.92
CA ASP A 41 6.58 -11.56 8.90
C ASP A 41 5.04 -11.45 8.87
N PHE A 42 4.45 -11.53 7.69
CA PHE A 42 3.01 -11.40 7.51
C PHE A 42 2.27 -12.68 7.94
N LYS A 43 2.87 -13.85 7.70
CA LYS A 43 2.37 -15.12 8.22
C LYS A 43 2.42 -15.14 9.75
N LYS A 44 3.54 -14.75 10.35
CA LYS A 44 3.70 -14.63 11.83
C LYS A 44 2.65 -13.72 12.46
N ARG A 45 2.25 -12.64 11.78
CA ARG A 45 1.24 -11.69 12.28
C ARG A 45 -0.21 -12.09 11.96
N ASN A 46 -0.41 -13.24 11.32
CA ASN A 46 -1.70 -13.73 10.86
C ASN A 46 -2.40 -12.77 9.88
N LEU A 47 -1.63 -12.12 9.00
CA LEU A 47 -2.14 -11.21 7.96
C LEU A 47 -2.35 -11.91 6.61
N ILE A 48 -1.58 -12.97 6.37
CA ILE A 48 -1.70 -13.84 5.20
C ILE A 48 -1.73 -15.31 5.63
N GLN A 49 -2.31 -16.15 4.80
CA GLN A 49 -2.41 -17.59 4.97
C GLN A 49 -1.83 -18.29 3.74
N GLU A 50 -1.08 -19.37 3.97
CA GLU A 50 -0.69 -20.31 2.91
C GLU A 50 -1.81 -21.30 2.65
N LEU A 51 -2.06 -21.54 1.37
CA LEU A 51 -2.98 -22.52 0.85
C LEU A 51 -2.15 -23.47 -0.01
N ASP A 52 -2.03 -24.70 0.45
CA ASP A 52 -1.34 -25.75 -0.29
C ASP A 52 -2.28 -26.32 -1.36
N LYS A 53 -1.82 -26.38 -2.61
CA LYS A 53 -2.54 -27.09 -3.68
C LYS A 53 -2.01 -28.50 -3.80
N LYS A 54 -2.89 -29.44 -4.16
CA LYS A 54 -2.55 -30.85 -4.42
C LYS A 54 -1.36 -31.03 -5.37
N ASP A 55 -1.13 -30.09 -6.29
CA ASP A 55 0.01 -30.07 -7.22
C ASP A 55 1.33 -29.55 -6.61
N GLY A 56 1.45 -29.44 -5.28
CA GLY A 56 2.63 -28.89 -4.59
C GLY A 56 2.82 -27.38 -4.77
N THR A 57 1.82 -26.68 -5.31
CA THR A 57 1.88 -25.24 -5.52
C THR A 57 1.39 -24.48 -4.30
N ILE A 58 2.27 -23.69 -3.69
CA ILE A 58 1.93 -22.84 -2.55
C ILE A 58 1.30 -21.51 -3.02
N LEU A 59 0.07 -21.27 -2.58
CA LEU A 59 -0.65 -20.02 -2.78
C LEU A 59 -0.73 -19.22 -1.48
N TYR A 60 -0.73 -17.91 -1.59
CA TYR A 60 -0.86 -16.99 -0.47
C TYR A 60 -2.14 -16.17 -0.64
N ARG A 61 -2.93 -16.06 0.42
CA ARG A 61 -4.15 -15.24 0.48
C ARG A 61 -4.14 -14.35 1.72
N THR A 62 -4.75 -13.17 1.62
CA THR A 62 -4.92 -12.28 2.78
C THR A 62 -6.03 -12.76 3.72
N THR A 63 -5.75 -12.81 5.02
CA THR A 63 -6.71 -13.17 6.07
C THR A 63 -7.71 -12.02 6.33
N PRO A 64 -8.82 -12.25 7.04
CA PRO A 64 -9.72 -11.17 7.45
C PRO A 64 -9.00 -10.04 8.21
N LYS A 65 -8.02 -10.40 9.05
CA LYS A 65 -7.18 -9.44 9.79
C LYS A 65 -6.32 -8.60 8.84
N GLY A 66 -5.69 -9.24 7.85
CA GLY A 66 -4.94 -8.54 6.81
C GLY A 66 -5.82 -7.57 6.00
N ARG A 67 -7.05 -7.96 5.66
CA ARG A 67 -7.98 -7.09 4.92
C ARG A 67 -8.37 -5.84 5.70
N LYS A 68 -8.62 -5.96 7.01
CA LYS A 68 -8.90 -4.80 7.88
C LYS A 68 -7.70 -3.84 7.87
N LEU A 69 -6.49 -4.36 8.02
CA LEU A 69 -5.26 -3.56 7.97
C LEU A 69 -5.13 -2.79 6.64
N VAL A 70 -5.41 -3.44 5.53
CA VAL A 70 -5.40 -2.81 4.19
C VAL A 70 -6.39 -1.66 4.10
N LYS A 71 -7.59 -1.85 4.63
CA LYS A 71 -8.62 -0.81 4.63
C LYS A 71 -8.14 0.41 5.42
N TYR A 72 -7.62 0.21 6.62
CA TYR A 72 -7.04 1.28 7.43
C TYR A 72 -5.92 2.03 6.68
N PHE A 73 -5.02 1.30 6.02
CA PHE A 73 -3.96 1.93 5.23
C PHE A 73 -4.49 2.73 4.04
N LYS A 74 -5.51 2.23 3.34
CA LYS A 74 -6.18 2.97 2.26
C LYS A 74 -6.81 4.27 2.77
N ASP A 75 -7.49 4.22 3.91
CA ASP A 75 -8.12 5.41 4.51
C ASP A 75 -7.06 6.44 4.95
N ILE A 76 -5.95 5.98 5.54
CA ILE A 76 -4.82 6.86 5.90
C ILE A 76 -4.21 7.50 4.64
N MET A 77 -3.97 6.72 3.58
CA MET A 77 -3.42 7.23 2.33
C MET A 77 -4.36 8.26 1.69
N LYS A 78 -5.66 7.98 1.64
CA LYS A 78 -6.68 8.92 1.15
C LYS A 78 -6.69 10.21 1.96
N HIS A 79 -6.57 10.12 3.28
CA HIS A 79 -6.51 11.30 4.16
C HIS A 79 -5.23 12.12 3.95
N LEU A 80 -4.09 11.48 3.75
CA LEU A 80 -2.81 12.14 3.44
C LEU A 80 -2.83 12.82 2.06
N GLU A 81 -3.46 12.18 1.08
CA GLU A 81 -3.64 12.75 -0.26
C GLU A 81 -4.56 13.98 -0.21
N GLY A 82 -5.68 13.88 0.51
CA GLY A 82 -6.58 15.02 0.76
C GLY A 82 -5.89 16.21 1.44
N LYS A 83 -4.98 15.97 2.40
CA LYS A 83 -4.19 17.03 3.03
C LYS A 83 -3.20 17.70 2.08
N LYS A 84 -2.56 16.94 1.18
CA LYS A 84 -1.68 17.53 0.14
C LYS A 84 -2.46 18.40 -0.83
N VAL A 85 -3.67 17.97 -1.22
CA VAL A 85 -4.55 18.76 -2.10
C VAL A 85 -5.00 20.04 -1.40
N LEU A 86 -5.44 19.96 -0.13
CA LEU A 86 -5.81 21.13 0.66
C LEU A 86 -4.65 22.13 0.82
N ALA A 87 -3.44 21.65 1.10
CA ALA A 87 -2.26 22.51 1.20
C ALA A 87 -1.94 23.23 -0.13
N HIS A 88 -2.16 22.56 -1.26
CA HIS A 88 -1.97 23.15 -2.58
C HIS A 88 -3.03 24.23 -2.89
N VAL A 89 -4.30 23.98 -2.58
CA VAL A 89 -5.41 24.93 -2.77
C VAL A 89 -5.23 26.17 -1.88
N TYR A 90 -4.82 25.99 -0.62
CA TYR A 90 -4.52 27.13 0.27
C TYR A 90 -3.35 27.98 -0.21
N ARG A 91 -2.32 27.36 -0.82
CA ARG A 91 -1.21 28.11 -1.45
C ARG A 91 -1.69 28.93 -2.65
N GLN A 92 -2.49 28.35 -3.54
CA GLN A 92 -3.00 29.09 -4.70
C GLN A 92 -3.90 30.27 -4.31
N ARG A 93 -4.76 30.12 -3.28
CA ARG A 93 -5.60 31.22 -2.79
C ARG A 93 -4.81 32.39 -2.20
N LYS A 94 -3.67 32.14 -1.53
CA LYS A 94 -2.79 33.22 -1.04
C LYS A 94 -2.15 34.01 -2.19
N VAL A 95 -1.68 33.33 -3.24
CA VAL A 95 -1.07 33.98 -4.41
C VAL A 95 -2.08 34.90 -5.14
N GLY A 96 -3.33 34.45 -5.31
CA GLY A 96 -4.37 35.27 -5.96
C GLY A 96 -4.87 36.47 -5.14
N GLN A 97 -4.72 36.47 -3.80
CA GLN A 97 -5.04 37.64 -2.97
C GLN A 97 -3.91 38.67 -2.95
N ASP A 98 -2.65 38.23 -2.98
CA ASP A 98 -1.48 39.12 -3.08
C ASP A 98 -1.46 39.87 -4.43
N GLU A 99 -1.83 39.24 -5.55
CA GLU A 99 -1.93 39.92 -6.85
C GLU A 99 -3.04 40.99 -6.90
N LYS A 100 -4.17 40.78 -6.21
CA LYS A 100 -5.24 41.78 -6.14
C LYS A 100 -4.88 42.99 -5.27
N LYS A 101 -3.94 42.84 -4.33
CA LYS A 101 -3.47 43.92 -3.45
C LYS A 101 -2.39 44.80 -4.09
N LYS A 102 -1.69 44.30 -5.12
CA LYS A 102 -0.67 45.05 -5.88
C LYS A 102 -1.23 45.85 -7.07
N ARG A 103 -2.52 45.71 -7.39
CA ARG A 103 -3.21 46.46 -8.46
C ARG A 103 -4.15 47.56 -7.94
N LYS A 104 -4.02 47.96 -6.67
CA LYS A 104 -4.71 49.11 -6.08
C LYS A 104 -3.69 50.14 -5.62
#